data_AF-A0A7J4PX09-F1
#
_entry.id   AF-A0A7J4PX09-F1
#
_cell.length_a   1.000
_cell.length_b   1.000
_cell.length_c   1.000
_cell.angle_alpha   90.00
_cell.angle_beta   90.00
_cell.angle_gamma   90.00
#
_symmetry.space_group_name_H-M   'P 1'
#
loop_
_entity.id
_entity.type
_entity.pdbx_description
1 polymer ?
#
loop_
_entity_poly.entity_id
_entity_poly.type
_entity_poly.pdbx_seq_one_letter_code
_entity_poly.pdbx_strand_id
1 'polypeptide(L)'
;MPARVYVCEKSEAEELKRVLAYDPYLDTNLIPPSVTPKDKKESDLTDEERRQIAEREKVVSENLKKLGESPQGRIIFTRQEYSLRDGASLGLDENMVYLYISASDDFLNGAEERFKKEFKTIKRAGKEDEEKVIGAIKEEEERANTGFGSIFGN
;
A
#
# COMPACT_ATOMS: atom_id res chain seq x y z
N MET A 1 -3.31 -14.14 -9.68
CA MET A 1 -4.29 -13.14 -9.20
C MET A 1 -4.62 -12.21 -10.36
N PRO A 2 -5.81 -11.61 -10.44
CA PRO A 2 -6.07 -10.61 -11.47
C PRO A 2 -5.16 -9.40 -11.27
N ALA A 3 -4.79 -8.77 -12.36
CA ALA A 3 -4.04 -7.52 -12.36
C ALA A 3 -4.83 -6.44 -13.10
N ARG A 4 -4.69 -5.19 -12.64
CA ARG A 4 -5.24 -4.01 -13.31
C ARG A 4 -4.17 -2.94 -13.40
N VAL A 5 -4.25 -2.15 -14.46
CA VAL A 5 -3.39 -0.98 -14.64
C VAL A 5 -4.23 0.27 -14.60
N TYR A 6 -3.77 1.23 -13.81
CA TYR A 6 -4.31 2.57 -13.70
C TYR A 6 -3.32 3.57 -14.28
N VAL A 7 -3.82 4.71 -14.75
CA VAL A 7 -3.01 5.79 -15.31
C VAL A 7 -3.45 7.10 -14.69
N CYS A 8 -2.51 7.95 -14.29
CA CYS A 8 -2.75 9.31 -13.81
C CYS A 8 -1.69 10.27 -14.37
N GLU A 9 -1.95 11.56 -14.27
CA GLU A 9 -0.95 12.58 -14.59
C GLU A 9 0.20 12.55 -13.60
N LYS A 10 1.41 12.93 -14.06
CA LYS A 10 2.60 13.08 -13.21
C LYS A 10 2.41 14.06 -12.05
N SER A 11 1.50 15.03 -12.20
CA SER A 11 1.13 15.99 -11.15
C SER A 11 0.61 15.31 -9.89
N GLU A 12 -0.07 14.16 -10.03
CA GLU A 12 -0.65 13.37 -8.93
C GLU A 12 0.29 12.22 -8.47
N ALA A 13 1.40 11.98 -9.14
CA ALA A 13 2.27 10.82 -8.90
C ALA A 13 2.86 10.78 -7.49
N GLU A 14 3.26 11.94 -6.94
CA GLU A 14 3.82 12.01 -5.59
C GLU A 14 2.77 11.76 -4.50
N GLU A 15 1.52 12.18 -4.73
CA GLU A 15 0.41 11.88 -3.83
C GLU A 15 0.04 10.39 -3.92
N LEU A 16 0.01 9.85 -5.14
CA LEU A 16 -0.21 8.41 -5.37
C LEU A 16 0.83 7.57 -4.64
N LYS A 17 2.12 7.90 -4.76
CA LYS A 17 3.20 7.21 -4.03
C LYS A 17 2.98 7.22 -2.52
N ARG A 18 2.56 8.34 -1.93
CA ARG A 18 2.27 8.42 -0.49
C ARG A 18 1.12 7.50 -0.10
N VAL A 19 0.04 7.50 -0.88
CA VAL A 19 -1.11 6.62 -0.65
C VAL A 19 -0.71 5.15 -0.75
N LEU A 20 0.12 4.79 -1.73
CA LEU A 20 0.58 3.42 -1.93
C LEU A 20 1.55 2.94 -0.83
N ALA A 21 2.35 3.86 -0.28
CA ALA A 21 3.31 3.57 0.79
C ALA A 21 2.71 3.60 2.20
N TYR A 22 1.50 4.12 2.37
CA TYR A 22 0.88 4.28 3.68
C TYR A 22 0.23 2.98 4.17
N ASP A 23 0.69 2.47 5.32
CA ASP A 23 0.00 1.43 6.09
C ASP A 23 -0.53 2.03 7.41
N PRO A 24 -1.86 2.18 7.56
CA PRO A 24 -2.46 2.77 8.76
C PRO A 24 -2.23 1.92 10.02
N TYR A 25 -1.90 0.64 9.89
CA TYR A 25 -1.57 -0.22 11.04
C TYR A 25 -0.15 0.01 11.59
N LEU A 26 0.67 0.77 10.87
CA LEU A 26 2.01 1.18 11.30
C LEU A 26 2.06 2.65 11.73
N ASP A 27 0.95 3.39 11.64
CA ASP A 27 0.89 4.79 12.07
C ASP A 27 0.85 4.88 13.60
N THR A 28 1.97 5.30 14.18
CA THR A 28 2.12 5.50 15.62
C THR A 28 1.19 6.58 16.21
N ASN A 29 0.60 7.45 15.40
CA ASN A 29 -0.42 8.39 15.87
C ASN A 29 -1.77 7.69 16.09
N LEU A 30 -2.07 6.67 15.29
CA LEU A 30 -3.27 5.85 15.42
C LEU A 30 -3.10 4.73 16.44
N ILE A 31 -1.93 4.09 16.42
CA ILE A 31 -1.57 2.93 17.24
C ILE A 31 -0.25 3.26 17.94
N PRO A 32 -0.29 4.11 18.97
CA PRO A 32 0.91 4.48 19.69
C PRO A 32 1.51 3.25 20.40
N PRO A 33 2.84 3.09 20.43
CA PRO A 33 3.50 1.89 20.94
C PRO A 33 3.20 1.67 22.41
N SER A 34 3.31 0.43 22.88
CA SER A 34 3.12 0.13 24.31
C SER A 34 4.15 0.89 25.16
N VAL A 35 3.68 1.41 26.29
CA VAL A 35 4.51 2.13 27.27
C VAL A 35 4.99 1.24 28.41
N THR A 36 4.57 -0.02 28.49
CA THR A 36 5.10 -0.94 29.50
C THR A 36 6.61 -1.12 29.26
N PRO A 37 7.47 -0.68 30.19
CA PRO A 37 8.90 -0.95 30.10
C PRO A 37 9.07 -2.46 30.06
N LYS A 38 9.86 -2.99 29.11
CA LYS A 38 10.08 -4.44 28.93
C LYS A 38 10.53 -5.17 30.20
N ASP A 39 11.01 -4.41 31.19
CA ASP A 39 11.61 -4.92 32.43
C ASP A 39 10.78 -4.66 33.70
N LYS A 40 9.66 -3.89 33.64
CA LYS A 40 8.78 -3.69 34.80
C LYS A 40 7.68 -4.75 34.79
N LYS A 41 7.49 -5.44 35.93
CA LYS A 41 6.31 -6.31 36.10
C LYS A 41 5.08 -5.44 36.31
N GLU A 42 3.92 -5.95 35.90
CA GLU A 42 2.63 -5.28 36.09
C GLU A 42 2.33 -4.98 37.58
N SER A 43 2.90 -5.79 38.49
CA SER A 43 2.88 -5.58 39.94
C SER A 43 3.57 -4.29 40.40
N ASP A 44 4.51 -3.78 39.60
CA ASP A 44 5.39 -2.66 39.96
C ASP A 44 4.87 -1.32 39.41
N LEU A 45 3.71 -1.34 38.75
CA LEU A 45 3.04 -0.16 38.21
C LEU A 45 2.18 0.51 39.28
N THR A 46 2.32 1.83 39.39
CA THR A 46 1.43 2.69 40.19
C THR A 46 0.01 2.69 39.64
N ASP A 47 -0.97 3.03 40.47
CA ASP A 47 -2.37 3.15 40.04
C ASP A 47 -2.55 4.18 38.92
N GLU A 48 -1.72 5.24 38.90
CA GLU A 48 -1.73 6.25 37.85
C GLU A 48 -1.18 5.70 36.53
N GLU A 49 -0.04 5.00 36.55
CA GLU A 49 0.52 4.32 35.36
C GLU A 49 -0.49 3.30 34.80
N ARG A 50 -1.16 2.52 35.66
CA ARG A 50 -2.19 1.55 35.24
C ARG A 50 -3.38 2.23 34.55
N ARG A 51 -3.85 3.36 35.08
CA ARG A 51 -4.94 4.13 34.47
C ARG A 51 -4.55 4.69 33.10
N GLN A 52 -3.34 5.24 32.98
CA GLN A 52 -2.85 5.77 31.70
C GLN A 52 -2.68 4.66 30.65
N ILE A 53 -2.17 3.49 31.04
CA ILE A 53 -2.07 2.32 30.16
C ILE A 53 -3.48 1.90 29.69
N ALA A 54 -4.42 1.71 30.62
CA ALA A 54 -5.77 1.28 30.28
C ALA A 54 -6.51 2.28 29.37
N GLU A 55 -6.38 3.58 29.63
CA GLU A 55 -6.97 4.62 28.78
C GLU A 55 -6.38 4.62 27.38
N ARG A 56 -5.05 4.47 27.27
CA ARG A 56 -4.37 4.38 25.97
C ARG A 56 -4.74 3.11 25.22
N GLU A 57 -4.79 1.96 25.90
CA GLU A 57 -5.25 0.70 25.31
C GLU A 57 -6.68 0.80 24.80
N LYS A 58 -7.55 1.49 25.54
CA LYS A 58 -8.91 1.78 25.08
C LYS A 58 -8.90 2.60 23.80
N VAL A 59 -8.14 3.70 23.74
CA VAL A 59 -8.00 4.52 22.52
C VAL A 59 -7.47 3.70 21.34
N VAL A 60 -6.42 2.90 21.55
CA VAL A 60 -5.84 2.01 20.53
C VAL A 60 -6.89 1.02 20.03
N SER A 61 -7.62 0.37 20.95
CA SER A 61 -8.65 -0.60 20.59
C SER A 61 -9.80 0.02 19.78
N GLU A 62 -10.21 1.23 20.14
CA GLU A 62 -11.24 1.99 19.41
C GLU A 62 -10.74 2.41 18.02
N ASN A 63 -9.48 2.86 17.91
CA ASN A 63 -8.86 3.21 16.64
C ASN A 63 -8.72 2.00 15.71
N LEU A 64 -8.27 0.84 16.23
CA LEU A 64 -8.18 -0.41 15.47
C LEU A 64 -9.54 -0.88 14.97
N LYS A 65 -10.58 -0.76 15.81
CA LYS A 65 -11.95 -1.11 15.42
C LYS A 65 -12.44 -0.22 14.27
N LYS A 66 -12.31 1.10 14.42
CA LYS A 66 -12.66 2.07 13.36
C LYS A 66 -11.88 1.78 12.08
N LEU A 67 -10.60 1.45 12.19
CA LEU A 67 -9.75 1.16 11.04
C LEU A 67 -10.23 -0.09 10.29
N GLY A 68 -10.51 -1.20 10.99
CA GLY A 68 -11.02 -2.43 10.37
C GLY A 68 -12.41 -2.29 9.71
N GLU A 69 -13.21 -1.36 10.21
CA GLU A 69 -14.52 -1.02 9.63
C GLU A 69 -14.40 -0.06 8.43
N SER A 70 -13.30 0.70 8.34
CA SER A 70 -13.08 1.70 7.28
C SER A 70 -12.53 1.10 5.97
N PRO A 71 -12.83 1.71 4.80
CA PRO A 71 -12.16 1.36 3.55
C PRO A 71 -10.64 1.52 3.59
N GLN A 72 -10.15 2.49 4.35
CA GLN A 72 -8.71 2.78 4.49
C GLN A 72 -7.95 1.65 5.20
N GLY A 73 -8.57 1.00 6.19
CA GLY A 73 -8.00 -0.19 6.84
C GLY A 73 -8.12 -1.47 6.02
N ARG A 74 -8.99 -1.50 5.00
CA ARG A 74 -9.15 -2.64 4.10
C ARG A 74 -8.26 -2.54 2.86
N ILE A 75 -8.03 -1.34 2.35
CA ILE A 75 -7.24 -1.07 1.14
C ILE A 75 -5.84 -0.60 1.54
N ILE A 76 -4.97 -1.57 1.83
CA ILE A 76 -3.56 -1.37 2.18
C ILE A 76 -2.69 -1.84 1.02
N PHE A 77 -2.21 -0.88 0.22
CA PHE A 77 -1.45 -1.14 -0.99
C PHE A 77 -0.07 -1.76 -0.73
N THR A 78 0.59 -1.40 0.36
CA THR A 78 1.91 -1.96 0.75
C THR A 78 1.90 -3.48 0.96
N ARG A 79 0.73 -4.09 1.12
CA ARG A 79 0.54 -5.54 1.28
C ARG A 79 0.16 -6.25 -0.01
N GLN A 80 -0.02 -5.50 -1.10
CA GLN A 80 -0.30 -6.04 -2.42
C GLN A 80 0.93 -5.90 -3.31
N GLU A 81 0.95 -6.69 -4.37
CA GLU A 81 1.93 -6.52 -5.44
C GLU A 81 1.51 -5.33 -6.30
N TYR A 82 2.36 -4.31 -6.37
CA TYR A 82 2.13 -3.14 -7.23
C TYR A 82 3.44 -2.64 -7.82
N SER A 83 3.34 -1.91 -8.94
CA SER A 83 4.48 -1.29 -9.61
C SER A 83 4.07 0.04 -10.22
N LEU A 84 4.87 1.07 -10.01
CA LEU A 84 4.72 2.36 -10.68
C LEU A 84 5.71 2.46 -11.83
N ARG A 85 5.23 2.89 -13.00
CA ARG A 85 6.00 3.05 -14.23
C ARG A 85 5.76 4.43 -14.82
N ASP A 86 6.82 5.16 -15.10
CA ASP A 86 6.72 6.38 -15.91
C ASP A 86 6.37 6.01 -17.35
N GLY A 87 5.41 6.70 -17.97
CA GLY A 87 5.03 6.39 -19.35
C GLY A 87 6.20 6.48 -20.32
N ALA A 88 7.12 7.42 -20.11
CA ALA A 88 8.34 7.58 -20.91
C ALA A 88 9.22 6.31 -20.93
N SER A 89 9.30 5.55 -19.82
CA SER A 89 10.13 4.33 -19.77
C SER A 89 9.50 3.16 -20.55
N LEU A 90 8.20 3.24 -20.83
CA LEU A 90 7.44 2.23 -21.55
C LEU A 90 7.15 2.62 -23.01
N GLY A 91 7.67 3.76 -23.48
CA GLY A 91 7.30 4.32 -24.79
C GLY A 91 5.82 4.73 -24.87
N LEU A 92 5.21 5.05 -23.72
CA LEU A 92 3.86 5.59 -23.56
C LEU A 92 3.93 7.11 -23.32
N ASP A 93 2.79 7.73 -23.02
CA ASP A 93 2.71 9.17 -22.76
C ASP A 93 3.65 9.58 -21.61
N GLU A 94 4.62 10.44 -21.93
CA GLU A 94 5.65 10.89 -20.99
C GLU A 94 5.11 11.73 -19.84
N ASN A 95 3.90 12.27 -19.94
CA ASN A 95 3.26 13.06 -18.88
C ASN A 95 2.42 12.20 -17.93
N MET A 96 2.36 10.90 -18.17
CA MET A 96 1.56 9.96 -17.40
C MET A 96 2.42 9.01 -16.56
N VAL A 97 1.83 8.54 -15.48
CA VAL A 97 2.34 7.47 -14.64
C VAL A 97 1.34 6.33 -14.62
N TYR A 98 1.85 5.12 -14.77
CA TYR A 98 1.08 3.89 -14.81
C TYR A 98 1.30 3.11 -13.52
N LEU A 99 0.20 2.73 -12.88
CA LEU A 99 0.17 1.92 -11.68
C LEU A 99 -0.40 0.54 -12.00
N TYR A 100 0.46 -0.47 -11.96
CA TYR A 100 0.06 -1.87 -11.96
C TYR A 100 -0.27 -2.31 -10.53
N ILE A 101 -1.37 -3.05 -10.35
CA ILE A 101 -1.73 -3.71 -9.09
C ILE A 101 -2.20 -5.13 -9.39
N SER A 102 -1.60 -6.11 -8.72
CA SER A 102 -2.02 -7.52 -8.69
C SER A 102 -2.56 -7.85 -7.31
N ALA A 103 -3.85 -8.11 -7.22
CA ALA A 103 -4.58 -8.33 -5.97
C ALA A 103 -5.90 -9.08 -6.22
N SER A 104 -6.70 -9.32 -5.19
CA SER A 104 -8.06 -9.87 -5.35
C SER A 104 -8.99 -8.85 -6.02
N ASP A 105 -10.06 -9.33 -6.67
CA ASP A 105 -11.05 -8.43 -7.30
C ASP A 105 -11.71 -7.48 -6.29
N ASP A 106 -12.00 -7.94 -5.08
CA ASP A 106 -12.54 -7.11 -4.01
C ASP A 106 -11.60 -5.95 -3.65
N PHE A 107 -10.29 -6.24 -3.57
CA PHE A 107 -9.28 -5.20 -3.34
C PHE A 107 -9.24 -4.22 -4.50
N LEU A 108 -9.19 -4.71 -5.74
CA LEU A 108 -9.11 -3.88 -6.94
C LEU A 108 -10.34 -2.98 -7.12
N ASN A 109 -11.54 -3.50 -6.81
CA ASN A 109 -12.77 -2.72 -6.82
C ASN A 109 -12.74 -1.64 -5.72
N GLY A 110 -12.29 -1.98 -4.52
CA GLY A 110 -12.14 -1.00 -3.42
C GLY A 110 -11.08 0.06 -3.71
N ALA A 111 -9.95 -0.32 -4.32
CA ALA A 111 -8.91 0.59 -4.76
C ALA A 111 -9.44 1.57 -5.82
N GLU A 112 -10.19 1.09 -6.81
CA GLU A 112 -10.80 1.94 -7.83
C GLU A 112 -11.77 2.97 -7.23
N GLU A 113 -12.61 2.57 -6.28
CA GLU A 113 -13.52 3.50 -5.59
C GLU A 113 -12.78 4.51 -4.72
N ARG A 114 -11.64 4.12 -4.13
CA ARG A 114 -10.76 5.04 -3.40
C ARG A 114 -10.12 6.05 -4.34
N PHE A 115 -9.61 5.57 -5.46
CA PHE A 115 -8.96 6.36 -6.48
C PHE A 115 -9.88 7.44 -7.06
N LYS A 116 -11.13 7.10 -7.37
CA LYS A 116 -12.16 8.07 -7.84
C LYS A 116 -12.44 9.21 -6.84
N LYS A 117 -12.16 9.01 -5.55
CA LYS A 117 -12.43 10.00 -4.49
C LYS A 117 -11.20 10.85 -4.17
N GLU A 118 -10.02 10.23 -4.18
CA GLU A 118 -8.78 10.87 -3.74
C GLU A 118 -8.04 11.58 -4.88
N PHE A 119 -8.29 11.18 -6.14
CA PHE A 119 -7.54 11.67 -7.29
C PHE A 119 -8.48 12.15 -8.40
N LYS A 120 -8.06 13.16 -9.15
CA LYS A 120 -8.84 13.75 -10.24
C LYS A 120 -8.58 13.08 -11.58
N THR A 121 -7.35 12.62 -11.81
CA THR A 121 -6.90 12.17 -13.14
C THR A 121 -6.75 10.66 -13.23
N ILE A 122 -6.63 9.98 -12.09
CA ILE A 122 -6.45 8.53 -12.08
C ILE A 122 -7.67 7.81 -12.67
N LYS A 123 -7.41 6.86 -13.56
CA LYS A 123 -8.43 6.02 -14.18
C LYS A 123 -7.82 4.71 -14.63
N ARG A 124 -8.67 3.75 -14.99
CA ARG A 124 -8.19 2.51 -15.61
C ARG A 124 -7.51 2.82 -16.94
N ALA A 125 -6.36 2.21 -17.17
CA ALA A 125 -5.64 2.34 -18.43
C ALA A 125 -6.43 1.70 -19.59
N GLY A 126 -6.18 2.17 -20.81
CA GLY A 126 -6.69 1.52 -22.00
C GLY A 126 -6.07 0.13 -22.17
N LYS A 127 -6.74 -0.75 -22.92
CA LYS A 127 -6.27 -2.14 -23.10
C LYS A 127 -4.83 -2.24 -23.62
N GLU A 128 -4.45 -1.41 -24.59
CA GLU A 128 -3.10 -1.40 -25.16
C GLU A 128 -2.04 -1.00 -24.13
N ASP A 129 -2.28 0.08 -23.39
CA ASP A 129 -1.39 0.55 -22.33
C ASP A 129 -1.29 -0.46 -21.18
N GLU A 130 -2.42 -1.06 -20.79
CA GLU A 130 -2.50 -2.11 -19.77
C GLU A 130 -1.65 -3.33 -20.17
N GLU A 131 -1.77 -3.80 -21.42
CA GLU A 131 -0.96 -4.90 -21.96
C GLU A 131 0.53 -4.57 -21.99
N LYS A 132 0.91 -3.35 -22.41
CA LYS A 132 2.32 -2.91 -22.44
C LYS A 132 2.94 -2.87 -21.05
N VAL A 133 2.24 -2.30 -20.08
CA VAL A 133 2.71 -2.21 -18.68
C VAL A 133 2.88 -3.61 -18.09
N ILE A 134 1.87 -4.49 -18.26
CA ILE A 134 1.92 -5.86 -17.74
C ILE A 134 3.05 -6.65 -18.43
N GLY A 135 3.23 -6.49 -19.74
CA GLY A 135 4.30 -7.13 -20.50
C GLY A 135 5.67 -6.73 -19.99
N ALA A 136 5.92 -5.43 -19.83
CA ALA A 136 7.19 -4.92 -19.32
C ALA A 136 7.54 -5.46 -17.92
N ILE A 137 6.55 -5.57 -17.03
CA ILE A 137 6.74 -6.13 -15.69
C ILE A 137 7.12 -7.61 -15.77
N LYS A 138 6.40 -8.41 -16.56
CA LYS A 138 6.69 -9.85 -16.73
C LYS A 138 8.08 -10.09 -17.33
N GLU A 139 8.46 -9.33 -18.35
CA GLU A 139 9.79 -9.43 -18.95
C GLU A 139 10.91 -9.09 -17.96
N GLU A 140 10.69 -8.16 -17.04
CA GLU A 140 11.64 -7.86 -15.96
C GLU A 140 11.74 -8.99 -14.94
N GLU A 141 10.61 -9.56 -14.53
CA GLU A 141 10.57 -10.71 -13.62
C GLU A 141 11.28 -11.94 -14.21
N GLU A 142 11.04 -12.25 -15.48
CA GLU A 142 11.70 -13.35 -16.19
C GLU A 142 13.22 -13.15 -16.31
N ARG A 143 13.65 -11.92 -16.60
CA ARG A 143 15.08 -11.56 -16.63
C ARG A 143 15.71 -11.66 -15.26
N ALA A 144 15.04 -11.20 -14.21
CA ALA A 144 15.51 -11.30 -12.83
C ALA A 144 15.66 -12.76 -12.40
N ASN A 145 14.69 -13.61 -12.72
CA ASN A 145 14.74 -15.04 -12.40
C ASN A 145 15.86 -15.77 -13.14
N THR A 146 16.05 -15.48 -14.43
CA THR A 146 17.14 -16.05 -15.24
C THR A 146 18.52 -15.58 -14.76
N GLY A 147 18.64 -14.30 -14.42
CA GLY A 147 19.87 -13.72 -13.85
C GLY A 147 20.21 -14.32 -12.48
N PHE A 148 19.21 -14.49 -11.61
CA PHE A 148 19.40 -15.13 -10.31
C PHE A 148 19.84 -16.60 -10.45
N GLY A 149 19.20 -17.36 -11.34
CA GLY A 149 19.60 -18.73 -11.66
C GLY A 149 21.05 -18.83 -12.18
N SER A 150 21.54 -17.82 -12.89
CA SER A 150 22.92 -17.76 -13.40
C SER A 150 23.95 -17.36 -12.34
N ILE A 151 23.54 -16.63 -11.29
CA ILE A 151 24.43 -16.19 -10.19
C ILE A 151 24.55 -17.25 -9.10
N PHE A 152 23.48 -18.00 -8.84
CA PHE A 152 23.41 -19.00 -7.77
C PHE A 152 23.36 -20.46 -8.28
N GLY A 153 23.42 -20.66 -9.59
CA GLY A 153 23.47 -21.96 -10.26
C GLY A 153 24.84 -22.24 -10.85
N ASN A 154 25.75 -22.75 -10.03
CA ASN A 154 26.85 -23.66 -10.38
C ASN A 154 27.23 -24.47 -9.14
#